data_AF-A0A533W0E5-F1
#
_entry.id   AF-A0A533W0E5-F1
#
_cell.length_a   1.000
_cell.length_b   1.000
_cell.length_c   1.000
_cell.angle_alpha   90.00
_cell.angle_beta   90.00
_cell.angle_gamma   90.00
#
_symmetry.space_group_name_H-M   'P 1'
#
loop_
_entity.id
_entity.type
_entity.pdbx_description
1 polymer ?
#
loop_
_entity_poly.entity_id
_entity_poly.type
_entity_poly.pdbx_seq_one_letter_code
_entity_poly.pdbx_strand_id
1 'polypeptide(L)'
;EAGIGLAEEAVSQALRYEGRGVVGIDIGGKEEGNPPEKFQSAFKLTFESKLRRTAHAGEGAGSVDQSLRNIRNSIILLRADRIGHAVNLASDRALIRLVVERGVALEMNPVSNLTLHHIHSLRELGLDRLISSGVAVSVNSDDPAIWPNGSLSENFVAVCNAYNFGLGEVDTLISNSFSAAFASNEEKETLREEYGRARSRLKS
;
A
#
# COMPACT_ATOMS: atom_id res chain seq x y z
N GLU A 1 22.32 6.55 -3.96
CA GLU A 1 22.59 5.99 -5.31
C GLU A 1 22.74 4.47 -5.37
N ALA A 2 23.10 3.77 -4.28
CA ALA A 2 23.46 2.34 -4.33
C ALA A 2 22.38 1.32 -4.79
N GLY A 3 21.09 1.67 -4.80
CA GLY A 3 20.01 0.72 -5.14
C GLY A 3 19.61 0.67 -6.62
N ILE A 4 19.77 1.77 -7.36
CA ILE A 4 19.22 1.88 -8.74
C ILE A 4 19.96 0.95 -9.70
N GLY A 5 21.30 0.83 -9.56
CA GLY A 5 22.10 -0.04 -10.42
C GLY A 5 21.82 -1.54 -10.23
N LEU A 6 21.17 -1.94 -9.13
CA LEU A 6 20.82 -3.33 -8.82
C LEU A 6 19.34 -3.64 -9.06
N ALA A 7 18.52 -2.66 -9.44
CA ALA A 7 17.08 -2.83 -9.55
C ALA A 7 16.69 -3.88 -10.60
N GLU A 8 17.31 -3.83 -11.78
CA GLU A 8 17.05 -4.82 -12.84
C GLU A 8 17.53 -6.23 -12.45
N GLU A 9 18.63 -6.32 -11.71
CA GLU A 9 19.11 -7.61 -11.18
C GLU A 9 18.13 -8.18 -10.15
N ALA A 10 17.67 -7.37 -9.19
CA ALA A 10 16.70 -7.77 -8.18
C ALA A 10 15.38 -8.26 -8.82
N VAL A 11 14.87 -7.54 -9.83
CA VAL A 11 13.68 -7.97 -10.57
C VAL A 11 13.95 -9.24 -11.36
N SER A 12 15.13 -9.38 -11.98
CA SER A 12 15.53 -10.61 -12.66
C SER A 12 15.57 -11.80 -11.70
N GLN A 13 16.03 -11.60 -10.46
CA GLN A 13 15.95 -12.64 -9.42
C GLN A 13 14.50 -13.01 -9.12
N ALA A 14 13.64 -12.03 -8.86
CA ALA A 14 12.23 -12.27 -8.57
C ALA A 14 11.53 -13.08 -9.68
N LEU A 15 11.82 -12.76 -10.95
CA LEU A 15 11.28 -13.50 -12.10
C LEU A 15 11.69 -14.98 -12.11
N ARG A 16 12.89 -15.34 -11.66
CA ARG A 16 13.33 -16.74 -11.55
C ARG A 16 12.57 -17.55 -10.50
N TYR A 17 11.92 -16.87 -9.56
CA TYR A 17 11.12 -17.48 -8.49
C TYR A 17 9.62 -17.23 -8.66
N GLU A 18 9.19 -16.78 -9.84
CA GLU A 18 7.77 -16.71 -10.17
C GLU A 18 7.10 -18.08 -9.99
N GLY A 19 5.97 -18.10 -9.29
CA GLY A 19 5.27 -19.34 -8.94
C GLY A 19 5.95 -20.19 -7.85
N ARG A 20 7.01 -19.67 -7.22
CA ARG A 20 7.78 -20.35 -6.16
C ARG A 20 7.86 -19.50 -4.88
N GLY A 21 6.76 -18.85 -4.53
CA GLY A 21 6.61 -18.01 -3.33
C GLY A 21 6.85 -16.51 -3.54
N VAL A 22 7.54 -16.10 -4.61
CA VAL A 22 7.63 -14.68 -4.99
C VAL A 22 6.40 -14.29 -5.79
N VAL A 23 5.62 -13.34 -5.26
CA VAL A 23 4.32 -12.92 -5.83
C VAL A 23 4.35 -11.53 -6.47
N GLY A 24 5.41 -10.76 -6.23
CA GLY A 24 5.55 -9.42 -6.80
C GLY A 24 6.88 -8.77 -6.47
N ILE A 25 7.03 -7.55 -6.96
CA ILE A 25 8.17 -6.67 -6.71
C ILE A 25 7.70 -5.37 -6.05
N ASP A 26 8.61 -4.72 -5.35
CA ASP A 26 8.42 -3.43 -4.68
C ASP A 26 9.63 -2.52 -4.89
N ILE A 27 9.43 -1.22 -4.73
CA ILE A 27 10.48 -0.23 -4.47
C ILE A 27 10.24 0.39 -3.09
N GLY A 28 11.28 0.40 -2.26
CA GLY A 28 11.27 1.02 -0.94
C GLY A 28 12.53 1.85 -0.69
N GLY A 29 12.70 2.30 0.56
CA GLY A 29 13.84 3.12 0.99
C GLY A 29 13.61 4.63 0.76
N LYS A 30 14.70 5.42 0.77
CA LYS A 30 14.61 6.88 0.71
C LYS A 30 14.00 7.37 -0.61
N GLU A 31 12.77 7.88 -0.55
CA GLU A 31 12.03 8.38 -1.71
C GLU A 31 12.57 9.74 -2.24
N GLU A 32 12.93 10.68 -1.36
CA GLU A 32 13.48 11.97 -1.76
C GLU A 32 14.76 11.80 -2.60
N GLY A 33 14.74 12.35 -3.82
CA GLY A 33 15.82 12.23 -4.80
C GLY A 33 15.85 10.91 -5.58
N ASN A 34 14.96 9.95 -5.28
CA ASN A 34 14.83 8.66 -5.96
C ASN A 34 13.39 8.43 -6.45
N PRO A 35 12.92 9.25 -7.42
CA PRO A 35 11.55 9.15 -7.92
C PRO A 35 11.36 7.84 -8.73
N PRO A 36 10.13 7.34 -8.85
CA PRO A 36 9.83 6.03 -9.41
C PRO A 36 10.34 5.83 -10.86
N GLU A 37 10.46 6.91 -11.64
CA GLU A 37 10.96 6.93 -13.01
C GLU A 37 12.33 6.27 -13.14
N LYS A 38 13.18 6.41 -12.12
CA LYS A 38 14.53 5.80 -12.11
C LYS A 38 14.50 4.27 -12.12
N PHE A 39 13.37 3.67 -11.73
CA PHE A 39 13.17 2.22 -11.65
C PHE A 39 12.32 1.67 -12.80
N GLN A 40 11.93 2.51 -13.77
CA GLN A 40 11.00 2.12 -14.82
C GLN A 40 11.53 0.95 -15.67
N SER A 41 12.82 0.93 -15.98
CA SER A 41 13.41 -0.15 -16.78
C SER A 41 13.31 -1.51 -16.07
N ALA A 42 13.55 -1.53 -14.75
CA ALA A 42 13.38 -2.73 -13.93
C ALA A 42 11.93 -3.21 -13.88
N PHE A 43 10.96 -2.32 -13.66
CA PHE A 43 9.54 -2.72 -13.60
C PHE A 43 9.02 -3.25 -14.94
N LYS A 44 9.50 -2.69 -16.06
CA LYS A 44 9.14 -3.15 -17.42
C LYS A 44 9.44 -4.63 -17.64
N LEU A 45 10.44 -5.20 -16.95
CA LEU A 45 10.75 -6.63 -17.03
C LEU A 45 9.60 -7.53 -16.54
N THR A 46 8.70 -7.00 -15.70
CA THR A 46 7.55 -7.77 -15.16
C THR A 46 6.26 -7.60 -15.95
N PHE A 47 6.22 -6.77 -16.99
CA PHE A 47 4.95 -6.39 -17.63
C PHE A 47 4.26 -7.56 -18.35
N GLU A 48 5.05 -8.51 -18.83
CA GLU A 48 4.56 -9.74 -19.48
C GLU A 48 4.67 -10.97 -18.55
N SER A 49 4.96 -10.75 -17.26
CA SER A 49 5.02 -11.82 -16.25
C SER A 49 3.79 -11.82 -15.35
N LYS A 50 3.65 -12.86 -14.53
CA LYS A 50 2.59 -13.00 -13.52
C LYS A 50 2.90 -12.24 -12.24
N LEU A 51 4.16 -11.83 -12.03
CA LEU A 51 4.53 -11.01 -10.88
C LEU A 51 3.73 -9.71 -10.84
N ARG A 52 3.23 -9.39 -9.65
CA ARG A 52 2.50 -8.16 -9.36
C ARG A 52 3.48 -7.06 -8.93
N ARG A 53 3.01 -5.82 -8.90
CA ARG A 53 3.85 -4.64 -8.65
C ARG A 53 3.28 -3.81 -7.51
N THR A 54 4.07 -3.51 -6.51
CA THR A 54 3.79 -2.43 -5.55
C THR A 54 4.94 -1.43 -5.58
N ALA A 55 4.73 -0.26 -4.99
CA ALA A 55 5.74 0.78 -4.88
C ALA A 55 5.47 1.65 -3.67
N HIS A 56 6.48 1.86 -2.81
CA HIS A 56 6.45 2.97 -1.87
C HIS A 56 6.42 4.27 -2.67
N ALA A 57 5.37 5.06 -2.46
CA ALA A 57 5.26 6.36 -3.09
C ALA A 57 4.42 7.31 -2.25
N GLY A 58 4.93 8.53 -2.14
CA GLY A 58 4.31 9.62 -1.43
C GLY A 58 4.46 9.58 0.08
N GLU A 59 5.40 8.80 0.62
CA GLU A 59 5.76 8.74 2.04
C GLU A 59 6.70 9.91 2.41
N GLY A 60 7.86 9.95 1.75
CA GLY A 60 9.02 10.77 2.12
C GLY A 60 9.62 11.51 0.93
N ALA A 61 8.77 11.98 0.01
CA ALA A 61 9.17 12.57 -1.27
C ALA A 61 9.79 13.99 -1.19
N GLY A 62 9.87 14.59 0.00
CA GLY A 62 10.42 15.93 0.24
C GLY A 62 9.44 17.10 0.04
N SER A 63 8.40 16.95 -0.78
CA SER A 63 7.30 17.93 -0.90
C SER A 63 5.98 17.25 -1.26
N VAL A 64 4.84 17.90 -0.97
CA VAL A 64 3.50 17.41 -1.32
C VAL A 64 3.37 17.20 -2.84
N ASP A 65 3.84 18.16 -3.64
CA ASP A 65 3.82 18.06 -5.09
C ASP A 65 4.63 16.87 -5.61
N GLN A 66 5.81 16.62 -5.03
CA GLN A 66 6.61 15.45 -5.40
C GLN A 66 5.97 14.15 -4.94
N SER A 67 5.35 14.14 -3.75
CA SER A 67 4.59 12.99 -3.23
C SER A 67 3.46 12.60 -4.18
N LEU A 68 2.61 13.54 -4.57
CA LEU A 68 1.51 13.31 -5.51
C LEU A 68 2.01 12.88 -6.90
N ARG A 69 3.09 13.48 -7.40
CA ARG A 69 3.72 13.07 -8.67
C ARG A 69 4.27 11.65 -8.60
N ASN A 70 4.97 11.29 -7.53
CA ASN A 70 5.54 9.96 -7.37
C ASN A 70 4.44 8.90 -7.34
N ILE A 71 3.34 9.13 -6.59
CA ILE A 71 2.22 8.19 -6.60
C ILE A 71 1.63 8.03 -8.01
N ARG A 72 1.37 9.14 -8.71
CA ARG A 72 0.86 9.10 -10.10
C ARG A 72 1.80 8.33 -11.02
N ASN A 73 3.11 8.57 -10.92
CA ASN A 73 4.10 7.97 -11.80
C ASN A 73 4.33 6.49 -11.48
N SER A 74 4.23 6.07 -10.22
CA SER A 74 4.19 4.65 -9.85
C SER A 74 2.99 3.93 -10.49
N ILE A 75 1.80 4.55 -10.49
CA ILE A 75 0.61 3.96 -11.13
C ILE A 75 0.79 3.88 -12.66
N ILE A 76 1.25 4.95 -13.30
CA ILE A 76 1.26 5.07 -14.76
C ILE A 76 2.49 4.38 -15.38
N LEU A 77 3.69 4.70 -14.87
CA LEU A 77 4.95 4.28 -15.48
C LEU A 77 5.39 2.91 -15.00
N LEU A 78 5.16 2.60 -13.72
CA LEU A 78 5.54 1.32 -13.13
C LEU A 78 4.41 0.29 -13.22
N ARG A 79 3.19 0.68 -13.60
CA ARG A 79 1.98 -0.17 -13.60
C ARG A 79 1.76 -0.83 -12.22
N ALA A 80 1.98 -0.04 -11.16
CA ALA A 80 1.80 -0.51 -9.81
C ALA A 80 0.34 -0.93 -9.57
N ASP A 81 0.17 -2.14 -9.03
CA ASP A 81 -1.11 -2.72 -8.63
C ASP A 81 -1.50 -2.26 -7.21
N ARG A 82 -0.51 -1.86 -6.40
CA ARG A 82 -0.68 -1.24 -5.07
C ARG A 82 0.32 -0.11 -4.86
N ILE A 83 0.01 0.81 -3.94
CA ILE A 83 0.90 1.88 -3.52
C ILE A 83 1.08 1.84 -2.01
N GLY A 84 2.33 1.82 -1.56
CA GLY A 84 2.74 1.94 -0.17
C GLY A 84 2.64 3.39 0.34
N HIS A 85 2.08 3.56 1.54
CA HIS A 85 1.91 4.80 2.30
C HIS A 85 0.94 5.83 1.70
N ALA A 86 1.19 6.33 0.47
CA ALA A 86 0.34 7.29 -0.23
C ALA A 86 -0.13 8.52 0.59
N VAL A 87 0.71 9.03 1.50
CA VAL A 87 0.35 9.98 2.58
C VAL A 87 -0.50 11.15 2.10
N ASN A 88 -0.08 11.80 1.01
CA ASN A 88 -0.74 13.02 0.53
C ASN A 88 -1.89 12.76 -0.46
N LEU A 89 -2.13 11.50 -0.87
CA LEU A 89 -3.03 11.16 -1.98
C LEU A 89 -4.44 11.71 -1.79
N ALA A 90 -4.94 11.66 -0.55
CA ALA A 90 -6.31 12.05 -0.25
C ALA A 90 -6.59 13.52 -0.65
N SER A 91 -5.56 14.39 -0.67
CA SER A 91 -5.70 15.80 -1.07
C SER A 91 -5.97 16.02 -2.57
N ASP A 92 -5.67 15.03 -3.43
CA ASP A 92 -5.82 15.14 -4.89
C ASP A 92 -6.99 14.29 -5.40
N ARG A 93 -8.12 14.96 -5.69
CA ARG A 93 -9.33 14.32 -6.24
C ARG A 93 -9.10 13.64 -7.59
N ALA A 94 -8.18 14.14 -8.43
CA ALA A 94 -7.89 13.52 -9.72
C ALA A 94 -7.08 12.24 -9.54
N LEU A 95 -6.17 12.22 -8.58
CA LEU A 95 -5.39 11.03 -8.25
C LEU A 95 -6.26 9.95 -7.60
N ILE A 96 -7.21 10.32 -6.73
CA ILE A 96 -8.22 9.38 -6.21
C ILE A 96 -8.99 8.72 -7.36
N ARG A 97 -9.49 9.50 -8.34
CA ARG A 97 -10.19 8.93 -9.50
C ARG A 97 -9.31 7.97 -10.28
N LEU A 98 -8.04 8.34 -10.53
CA LEU A 98 -7.10 7.45 -11.22
C LEU A 98 -6.91 6.12 -10.48
N VAL A 99 -6.77 6.16 -9.16
CA VAL A 99 -6.61 4.96 -8.32
C VAL A 99 -7.83 4.04 -8.46
N VAL A 100 -9.04 4.60 -8.36
CA VAL A 100 -10.30 3.84 -8.50
C VAL A 100 -10.44 3.27 -9.91
N GLU A 101 -10.24 4.09 -10.95
CA GLU A 101 -10.33 3.68 -12.36
C GLU A 101 -9.36 2.56 -12.71
N ARG A 102 -8.17 2.55 -12.09
CA ARG A 102 -7.15 1.53 -12.32
C ARG A 102 -7.24 0.34 -11.35
N GLY A 103 -8.13 0.39 -10.36
CA GLY A 103 -8.25 -0.66 -9.35
C GLY A 103 -6.99 -0.83 -8.49
N VAL A 104 -6.25 0.27 -8.25
CA VAL A 104 -5.04 0.26 -7.41
C VAL A 104 -5.44 0.29 -5.94
N ALA A 105 -4.82 -0.56 -5.12
CA ALA A 105 -5.03 -0.53 -3.68
C ALA A 105 -3.96 0.28 -2.94
N LEU A 106 -4.30 0.83 -1.78
CA LEU A 106 -3.38 1.60 -0.93
C LEU A 106 -3.03 0.81 0.33
N GLU A 107 -1.74 0.63 0.57
CA GLU A 107 -1.17 0.02 1.76
C GLU A 107 -0.84 1.14 2.76
N MET A 108 -1.78 1.50 3.63
CA MET A 108 -1.58 2.61 4.57
C MET A 108 -0.83 2.13 5.80
N ASN A 109 0.13 2.94 6.27
CA ASN A 109 1.03 2.62 7.39
C ASN A 109 0.96 3.71 8.48
N PRO A 110 -0.17 3.85 9.21
CA PRO A 110 -0.47 5.07 9.97
C PRO A 110 0.50 5.35 11.13
N VAL A 111 0.85 4.32 11.92
CA VAL A 111 1.79 4.50 13.04
C VAL A 111 3.21 4.77 12.54
N SER A 112 3.64 4.11 11.46
CA SER A 112 4.93 4.38 10.82
C SER A 112 5.00 5.83 10.33
N ASN A 113 4.00 6.30 9.56
CA ASN A 113 3.96 7.66 9.06
C ASN A 113 3.99 8.73 10.17
N LEU A 114 3.32 8.47 11.30
CA LEU A 114 3.37 9.37 12.46
C LEU A 114 4.75 9.34 13.14
N THR A 115 5.32 8.15 13.31
CA THR A 115 6.62 7.92 13.97
C THR A 115 7.77 8.57 13.18
N LEU A 116 7.71 8.51 11.86
CA LEU A 116 8.68 9.12 10.94
C LEU A 116 8.42 10.61 10.68
N HIS A 117 7.40 11.19 11.33
CA HIS A 117 7.01 12.59 11.18
C HIS A 117 6.63 13.00 9.74
N HIS A 118 6.15 12.04 8.95
CA HIS A 118 5.56 12.32 7.63
C HIS A 118 4.16 12.92 7.72
N ILE A 119 3.50 12.72 8.86
CA ILE A 119 2.23 13.36 9.25
C ILE A 119 2.34 13.86 10.69
N HIS A 120 1.55 14.88 11.04
CA HIS A 120 1.44 15.35 12.44
C HIS A 120 0.26 14.70 13.18
N SER A 121 -0.71 14.18 12.43
CA SER A 121 -1.89 13.49 12.94
C SER A 121 -2.37 12.45 11.95
N LEU A 122 -2.95 11.35 12.46
CA LEU A 122 -3.51 10.29 11.61
C LEU A 122 -4.58 10.81 10.64
N ARG A 123 -5.25 11.93 10.97
CA ARG A 123 -6.30 12.55 10.14
C ARG A 123 -5.80 13.12 8.83
N GLU A 124 -4.50 13.42 8.72
CA GLU A 124 -3.90 13.90 7.47
C GLU A 124 -3.97 12.86 6.35
N LEU A 125 -3.99 11.56 6.71
CA LEU A 125 -4.13 10.47 5.74
C LEU A 125 -5.49 10.45 5.02
N GLY A 126 -6.51 11.11 5.58
CA GLY A 126 -7.85 11.21 4.98
C GLY A 126 -8.50 9.86 4.65
N LEU A 127 -8.34 8.85 5.50
CA LEU A 127 -8.81 7.48 5.26
C LEU A 127 -10.32 7.41 5.00
N ASP A 128 -11.11 8.19 5.74
CA ASP A 128 -12.56 8.32 5.56
C ASP A 128 -12.94 8.77 4.14
N ARG A 129 -12.25 9.78 3.62
CA ARG A 129 -12.43 10.28 2.25
C ARG A 129 -11.99 9.26 1.20
N LEU A 130 -10.89 8.54 1.44
CA LEU A 130 -10.41 7.51 0.51
C LEU A 130 -11.40 6.35 0.41
N ILE A 131 -11.82 5.81 1.55
CA ILE A 131 -12.77 4.69 1.63
C ILE A 131 -14.11 5.08 1.01
N SER A 132 -14.66 6.25 1.38
CA SER A 132 -15.94 6.73 0.83
C SER A 132 -15.89 7.05 -0.67
N SER A 133 -14.69 7.26 -1.23
CA SER A 133 -14.48 7.43 -2.68
C SER A 133 -14.33 6.10 -3.43
N GLY A 134 -14.41 4.95 -2.74
CA GLY A 134 -14.26 3.62 -3.34
C GLY A 134 -12.81 3.15 -3.49
N VAL A 135 -11.85 3.81 -2.85
CA VAL A 135 -10.45 3.35 -2.86
C VAL A 135 -10.30 2.12 -1.96
N ALA A 136 -9.68 1.07 -2.47
CA ALA A 136 -9.34 -0.11 -1.67
C ALA A 136 -8.16 0.22 -0.74
N VAL A 137 -8.45 0.45 0.54
CA VAL A 137 -7.47 0.80 1.57
C VAL A 137 -7.26 -0.38 2.51
N SER A 138 -6.00 -0.73 2.81
CA SER A 138 -5.61 -1.58 3.94
C SER A 138 -4.82 -0.79 4.99
N VAL A 139 -4.83 -1.27 6.24
CA VAL A 139 -3.99 -0.77 7.34
C VAL A 139 -2.94 -1.82 7.67
N ASN A 140 -1.68 -1.41 7.73
CA ASN A 140 -0.54 -2.31 7.93
C ASN A 140 0.42 -1.72 8.99
N SER A 141 1.32 -2.58 9.48
CA SER A 141 2.27 -2.25 10.54
C SER A 141 3.62 -1.72 10.06
N ASP A 142 3.91 -1.87 8.77
CA ASP A 142 5.22 -1.55 8.18
C ASP A 142 6.35 -2.36 8.88
N ASP A 143 7.28 -1.72 9.59
CA ASP A 143 8.28 -2.36 10.46
C ASP A 143 7.90 -2.45 11.97
N PRO A 144 6.99 -3.36 12.40
CA PRO A 144 6.51 -3.42 13.79
C PRO A 144 7.59 -3.72 14.84
N ALA A 145 8.73 -4.30 14.44
CA ALA A 145 9.85 -4.55 15.34
C ALA A 145 10.63 -3.28 15.70
N ILE A 146 10.50 -2.22 14.89
CA ILE A 146 11.21 -0.95 15.03
C ILE A 146 10.30 0.09 15.72
N TRP A 147 9.01 0.08 15.41
CA TRP A 147 8.05 1.07 15.90
C TRP A 147 7.58 0.76 17.33
N PRO A 148 7.78 1.66 18.30
CA PRO A 148 7.14 1.55 19.60
C PRO A 148 5.61 1.56 19.42
N ASN A 149 4.92 0.54 19.92
CA ASN A 149 3.48 0.36 19.75
C ASN A 149 3.01 0.31 18.27
N GLY A 150 3.83 -0.29 17.38
CA GLY A 150 3.51 -0.40 15.95
C GLY A 150 2.96 -1.74 15.50
N SER A 151 2.44 -2.59 16.39
CA SER A 151 1.78 -3.83 15.98
C SER A 151 0.56 -3.55 15.09
N LEU A 152 0.10 -4.57 14.36
CA LEU A 152 -1.09 -4.44 13.51
C LEU A 152 -2.32 -4.01 14.33
N SER A 153 -2.53 -4.63 15.50
CA SER A 153 -3.65 -4.28 16.39
C SER A 153 -3.59 -2.83 16.86
N GLU A 154 -2.39 -2.33 17.18
CA GLU A 154 -2.21 -0.93 17.61
C GLU A 154 -2.49 0.05 16.47
N ASN A 155 -2.10 -0.28 15.23
CA ASN A 155 -2.46 0.52 14.06
C ASN A 155 -3.99 0.58 13.86
N PHE A 156 -4.70 -0.54 13.98
CA PHE A 156 -6.16 -0.56 13.91
C PHE A 156 -6.79 0.26 15.03
N VAL A 157 -6.34 0.12 16.28
CA VAL A 157 -6.84 0.92 17.42
C VAL A 157 -6.60 2.41 17.19
N ALA A 158 -5.41 2.80 16.74
CA ALA A 158 -5.08 4.20 16.47
C ALA A 158 -5.96 4.79 15.36
N VAL A 159 -6.18 4.04 14.27
CA VAL A 159 -7.10 4.45 13.18
C VAL A 159 -8.53 4.57 13.69
N CYS A 160 -9.03 3.58 14.44
CA CYS A 160 -10.39 3.63 14.99
C CYS A 160 -10.60 4.86 15.88
N ASN A 161 -9.65 5.14 16.77
CA ASN A 161 -9.72 6.31 17.65
C ASN A 161 -9.65 7.63 16.88
N ALA A 162 -8.74 7.74 15.90
CA ALA A 162 -8.57 8.98 15.15
C ALA A 162 -9.76 9.29 14.22
N TYR A 163 -10.35 8.26 13.62
CA TYR A 163 -11.43 8.41 12.63
C TYR A 163 -12.83 8.17 13.18
N ASN A 164 -12.94 7.74 14.45
CA ASN A 164 -14.18 7.23 15.03
C ASN A 164 -14.80 6.09 14.19
N PHE A 165 -13.93 5.22 13.66
CA PHE A 165 -14.34 4.08 12.87
C PHE A 165 -14.90 2.98 13.77
N GLY A 166 -16.01 2.38 13.31
CA GLY A 166 -16.62 1.24 13.94
C GLY A 166 -16.20 -0.07 13.28
N LEU A 167 -16.90 -1.15 13.65
CA LEU A 167 -16.65 -2.48 13.10
C LEU A 167 -16.89 -2.56 11.58
N GLY A 168 -17.74 -1.68 11.00
CA GLY A 168 -18.00 -1.65 9.57
C GLY A 168 -16.80 -1.16 8.75
N GLU A 169 -16.13 -0.10 9.21
CA GLU A 169 -14.91 0.36 8.55
C GLU A 169 -13.75 -0.60 8.76
N VAL A 170 -13.63 -1.22 9.95
CA VAL A 170 -12.64 -2.28 10.20
C VAL A 170 -12.85 -3.46 9.23
N ASP A 171 -14.10 -3.89 9.05
CA ASP A 171 -14.47 -4.93 8.09
C ASP A 171 -14.09 -4.57 6.65
N THR A 172 -14.30 -3.31 6.27
CA THR A 172 -13.94 -2.79 4.96
C THR A 172 -12.42 -2.82 4.76
N LEU A 173 -11.65 -2.33 5.73
CA LEU A 173 -10.18 -2.30 5.68
C LEU A 173 -9.59 -3.72 5.56
N ILE A 174 -10.11 -4.66 6.34
CA ILE A 174 -9.68 -6.07 6.29
C ILE A 174 -10.08 -6.71 4.94
N SER A 175 -11.32 -6.53 4.50
CA SER A 175 -11.83 -7.12 3.24
C SER A 175 -11.10 -6.58 2.00
N ASN A 176 -10.72 -5.29 2.03
CA ASN A 176 -9.88 -4.68 1.00
C ASN A 176 -8.51 -5.36 0.93
N SER A 177 -7.90 -5.72 2.06
CA SER A 177 -6.58 -6.38 2.10
C SER A 177 -6.60 -7.74 1.38
N PHE A 178 -7.65 -8.55 1.56
CA PHE A 178 -7.79 -9.83 0.86
C PHE A 178 -7.97 -9.62 -0.65
N SER A 179 -8.79 -8.65 -1.03
CA SER A 179 -9.05 -8.36 -2.44
C SER A 179 -7.79 -7.85 -3.15
N ALA A 180 -6.98 -7.05 -2.47
CA ALA A 180 -5.72 -6.51 -2.94
C ALA A 180 -4.52 -7.48 -2.81
N ALA A 181 -4.69 -8.64 -2.18
CA ALA A 181 -3.59 -9.59 -2.00
C ALA A 181 -3.03 -10.05 -3.36
N PHE A 182 -1.72 -10.24 -3.44
CA PHE A 182 -1.08 -10.89 -4.59
C PHE A 182 -1.14 -12.41 -4.43
N ALA A 183 -2.38 -12.91 -4.42
CA ALA A 183 -2.74 -14.30 -4.20
C ALA A 183 -3.74 -14.76 -5.27
N SER A 184 -3.90 -16.07 -5.43
CA SER A 184 -4.92 -16.65 -6.29
C SER A 184 -6.33 -16.31 -5.79
N ASN A 185 -7.33 -16.39 -6.68
CA ASN A 185 -8.71 -16.15 -6.29
C ASN A 185 -9.21 -17.16 -5.24
N GLU A 186 -8.72 -18.40 -5.28
CA GLU A 186 -9.04 -19.45 -4.32
C GLU A 186 -8.50 -19.13 -2.92
N GLU A 187 -7.23 -18.71 -2.83
CA GLU A 187 -6.64 -18.27 -1.55
C GLU A 187 -7.38 -17.05 -0.99
N LYS A 188 -7.73 -16.08 -1.85
CA LYS A 188 -8.51 -14.91 -1.43
C LYS A 188 -9.87 -15.29 -0.87
N GLU A 189 -10.55 -16.25 -1.51
CA GLU A 189 -11.86 -16.70 -1.03
C GLU A 189 -11.74 -17.46 0.30
N THR A 190 -10.73 -18.31 0.42
CA THR A 190 -10.42 -19.01 1.68
C THR A 190 -10.22 -18.01 2.83
N LEU A 191 -9.44 -16.95 2.61
CA LEU A 191 -9.22 -15.89 3.59
C LEU A 191 -10.52 -15.16 3.97
N ARG A 192 -11.39 -14.88 2.99
CA ARG A 192 -12.70 -14.24 3.26
C ARG A 192 -13.60 -15.14 4.10
N GLU A 193 -13.64 -16.42 3.83
CA GLU A 193 -14.44 -17.37 4.60
C GLU A 193 -13.92 -17.51 6.04
N GLU A 194 -12.60 -17.65 6.22
CA GLU A 194 -11.97 -17.69 7.54
C GLU A 194 -12.26 -16.44 8.35
N TYR A 195 -12.11 -15.27 7.74
CA TYR A 195 -12.44 -14.00 8.35
C TYR A 195 -13.94 -13.91 8.69
N GLY A 196 -14.82 -14.36 7.79
CA GLY A 196 -16.26 -14.42 8.03
C GLY A 196 -16.63 -15.22 9.28
N ARG A 197 -15.98 -16.39 9.47
CA ARG A 197 -16.13 -17.24 10.66
C ARG A 197 -15.58 -16.59 11.93
N ALA A 198 -14.46 -15.86 11.84
CA ALA A 198 -13.89 -15.13 12.97
C ALA A 198 -14.79 -13.96 13.39
N ARG A 199 -15.25 -13.17 12.41
CA ARG A 199 -16.11 -12.00 12.59
C ARG A 199 -17.45 -12.36 13.24
N SER A 200 -18.05 -13.50 12.88
CA SER A 200 -19.33 -13.92 13.50
C SER A 200 -19.20 -14.19 15.01
N ARG A 201 -18.01 -14.58 15.50
CA ARG A 201 -17.74 -14.79 16.93
C ARG A 201 -17.54 -13.49 17.72
N LEU A 202 -17.26 -12.38 17.03
CA LEU A 202 -17.10 -11.05 17.67
C LEU A 202 -18.42 -10.30 17.81
N LYS A 203 -19.47 -10.74 17.10
CA LYS A 203 -20.83 -10.16 17.18
C LYS A 203 -21.72 -10.87 18.20
N SER A 204 -21.27 -12.00 18.76
CA SER A 204 -21.93 -12.74 19.84
C SER A 204 -21.36 -12.33 21.19
#